data_AF-A0A2A4G3J7-F1
#
_entry.id   AF-A0A2A4G3J7-F1
#
_cell.length_a   1.000
_cell.length_b   1.000
_cell.length_c   1.000
_cell.angle_alpha   90.00
_cell.angle_beta   90.00
_cell.angle_gamma   90.00
#
_symmetry.space_group_name_H-M   'P 1'
#
loop_
_entity.id
_entity.type
_entity.pdbx_description
1 polymer ?
#
loop_
_entity_poly.entity_id
_entity_poly.type
_entity_poly.pdbx_seq_one_letter_code
_entity_poly.pdbx_strand_id
1 'polypeptide(L)'
;MAILIILSRFIYVFYLGDNDVEGNFFGFAWLSSFLYTAGNELAFLSFAFILWYATKFMEYDHARPFRYLSYLITFVGLFFLSWVAFEERGFSLFQEVVFSLISSLIALGLGVWMYRFADRYLARGEFLKSKIRFLLDFIFDTAVEKGYIKDELRDEYDEDIEEVLEQLNT
;
A
#
# COMPACT_ATOMS: atom_id res chain seq x y z
N MET A 1 17.71 -15.90 3.37
CA MET A 1 17.47 -14.68 4.19
C MET A 1 15.98 -14.34 4.31
N ALA A 2 15.19 -14.21 3.23
CA ALA A 2 13.77 -13.87 3.32
C ALA A 2 12.92 -14.84 4.18
N ILE A 3 13.20 -16.15 4.12
CA ILE A 3 12.52 -17.17 4.93
C ILE A 3 12.80 -16.98 6.43
N LEU A 4 14.01 -16.55 6.80
CA LEU A 4 14.37 -16.25 8.19
C LEU A 4 13.65 -15.01 8.72
N ILE A 5 13.39 -14.02 7.86
CA ILE A 5 12.63 -12.79 8.21
C ILE A 5 11.15 -13.10 8.42
N ILE A 6 10.59 -13.98 7.59
CA ILE A 6 9.19 -14.43 7.74
C ILE A 6 9.07 -15.30 9.00
N LEU A 7 9.96 -16.27 9.19
CA LEU A 7 9.96 -17.12 10.39
C LEU A 7 10.25 -16.34 11.68
N SER A 8 11.11 -15.31 11.64
CA SER A 8 11.38 -14.50 12.82
C SER A 8 10.15 -13.74 13.30
N ARG A 9 9.22 -13.38 12.41
CA ARG A 9 7.93 -12.77 12.78
C ARG A 9 7.00 -13.77 13.46
N PHE A 10 6.92 -15.00 12.98
CA PHE A 10 6.18 -16.07 13.68
C PHE A 10 6.80 -16.37 15.05
N ILE A 11 8.14 -16.45 15.13
CA ILE A 11 8.85 -16.64 16.40
C ILE A 11 8.63 -15.44 17.33
N TYR A 12 8.65 -14.21 16.82
CA TYR A 12 8.38 -13.00 17.60
C TYR A 12 6.95 -12.99 18.18
N VAL A 13 5.95 -13.35 17.37
CA VAL A 13 4.55 -13.49 17.80
C VAL A 13 4.37 -14.58 18.86
N PHE A 14 5.10 -15.69 18.77
CA PHE A 14 5.05 -16.75 19.79
C PHE A 14 5.87 -16.44 21.06
N TYR A 15 6.92 -15.61 20.96
CA TYR A 15 7.87 -15.37 22.07
C TYR A 15 7.52 -14.10 22.88
N LEU A 16 6.94 -13.08 22.25
CA LEU A 16 6.49 -11.85 22.88
C LEU A 16 4.95 -11.80 22.84
N GLY A 17 4.33 -12.55 23.74
CA GLY A 17 2.92 -12.32 24.06
C GLY A 17 2.73 -10.88 24.54
N ASP A 18 2.01 -10.10 23.74
CA ASP A 18 1.19 -8.93 24.09
C ASP A 18 1.81 -7.75 24.87
N ASN A 19 3.13 -7.71 25.14
CA ASN A 19 3.65 -6.84 26.21
C ASN A 19 4.57 -5.65 25.83
N ASP A 20 4.88 -5.36 24.57
CA ASP A 20 5.96 -4.37 24.29
C ASP A 20 5.71 -3.35 23.16
N VAL A 21 4.45 -2.99 22.90
CA VAL A 21 4.17 -1.82 22.05
C VAL A 21 3.44 -0.76 22.88
N GLU A 22 4.18 -0.10 23.76
CA GLU A 22 3.79 1.18 24.37
C GLU A 22 4.52 2.33 23.67
N GLY A 23 4.19 2.57 22.39
CA GLY A 23 4.58 3.81 21.72
C GLY A 23 3.63 4.93 22.14
N ASN A 24 4.13 6.10 22.55
CA ASN A 24 3.28 7.23 22.93
C ASN A 24 3.27 8.26 21.78
N PHE A 25 2.22 8.24 20.94
CA PHE A 25 1.94 9.29 19.97
C PHE A 25 0.89 10.24 20.55
N PHE A 26 1.30 11.46 20.92
CA PHE A 26 0.40 12.51 21.42
C PHE A 26 -0.54 12.08 22.58
N GLY A 27 -0.08 11.18 23.46
CA GLY A 27 -0.85 10.72 24.62
C GLY A 27 -1.85 9.59 24.36
N PHE A 28 -1.88 9.02 23.16
CA PHE A 28 -2.71 7.85 22.83
C PHE A 28 -1.82 6.64 22.52
N ALA A 29 -1.51 5.84 23.56
CA ALA A 29 -0.69 4.63 23.43
C ALA A 29 -1.24 3.64 22.37
N TRP A 30 -2.57 3.47 22.36
CA TRP A 30 -3.27 2.61 21.39
C TRP A 30 -3.07 3.07 19.94
N LEU A 31 -3.05 4.38 19.68
CA LEU A 31 -2.91 4.93 18.34
C LEU A 31 -1.50 4.70 17.78
N SER A 32 -0.46 4.79 18.62
CA SER A 32 0.91 4.53 18.20
C SER A 32 1.14 3.07 17.84
N SER A 33 0.60 2.15 18.64
CA SER A 33 0.77 0.71 18.44
C SER A 33 -0.02 0.23 17.23
N PHE A 34 -1.21 0.79 17.03
CA PHE A 34 -1.99 0.65 15.81
C PHE A 34 -1.22 1.15 14.58
N LEU A 35 -0.71 2.39 14.59
CA LEU A 35 0.04 2.97 13.46
C LEU A 35 1.33 2.21 13.17
N TYR A 36 2.01 1.71 14.20
CA TYR A 36 3.19 0.89 14.03
C TYR A 36 2.86 -0.45 13.35
N THR A 37 1.80 -1.12 13.81
CA THR A 37 1.39 -2.42 13.29
C THR A 37 0.81 -2.28 11.87
N ALA A 38 -0.13 -1.36 11.68
CA ALA A 38 -0.69 -1.04 10.36
C ALA A 38 0.38 -0.55 9.38
N GLY A 39 1.28 0.34 9.84
CA GLY A 39 2.36 0.88 9.02
C GLY A 39 3.33 -0.20 8.56
N ASN A 40 3.63 -1.17 9.43
CA ASN A 40 4.43 -2.31 9.04
C ASN A 40 3.73 -3.17 7.99
N GLU A 41 2.45 -3.54 8.18
CA GLU A 41 1.72 -4.32 7.19
C GLU A 41 1.59 -3.57 5.85
N LEU A 42 1.38 -2.26 5.87
CA LEU A 42 1.38 -1.41 4.67
C LEU A 42 2.75 -1.39 3.96
N ALA A 43 3.85 -1.41 4.71
CA ALA A 43 5.19 -1.49 4.12
C ALA A 43 5.41 -2.84 3.43
N PHE A 44 4.95 -3.95 4.03
CA PHE A 44 4.99 -5.28 3.40
C PHE A 44 4.13 -5.34 2.13
N LEU A 45 2.93 -4.75 2.16
CA LEU A 45 2.09 -4.64 0.97
C LEU A 45 2.79 -3.84 -0.12
N SER A 46 3.39 -2.70 0.22
CA SER A 46 4.13 -1.85 -0.72
C SER A 46 5.32 -2.61 -1.34
N PHE A 47 6.08 -3.33 -0.52
CA PHE A 47 7.18 -4.18 -1.01
C PHE A 47 6.67 -5.28 -1.94
N ALA A 48 5.55 -5.93 -1.61
CA ALA A 48 4.95 -6.94 -2.48
C ALA A 48 4.57 -6.35 -3.84
N PHE A 49 3.97 -5.16 -3.89
CA PHE A 49 3.66 -4.48 -5.15
C PHE A 49 4.89 -4.14 -5.97
N ILE A 50 5.94 -3.62 -5.33
CA ILE A 50 7.21 -3.32 -6.01
C ILE A 50 7.80 -4.60 -6.58
N LEU A 51 7.81 -5.69 -5.80
CA LEU A 51 8.32 -6.98 -6.24
C LEU A 51 7.53 -7.52 -7.44
N TRP A 52 6.21 -7.44 -7.40
CA TRP A 52 5.35 -7.84 -8.52
C TRP A 52 5.59 -6.98 -9.76
N TYR A 53 5.73 -5.66 -9.59
CA TYR A 53 6.03 -4.75 -10.69
C TYR A 53 7.39 -5.06 -11.31
N ALA A 54 8.42 -5.31 -10.49
CA ALA A 54 9.75 -5.70 -10.95
C ALA A 54 9.72 -6.98 -11.80
N THR A 55 8.81 -7.93 -11.50
CA THR A 55 8.66 -9.15 -12.32
C THR A 55 8.24 -8.88 -13.76
N LYS A 56 7.69 -7.69 -14.09
CA LYS A 56 7.32 -7.32 -15.46
C LYS A 56 8.53 -7.09 -16.36
N PHE A 57 9.71 -6.82 -15.79
CA PHE A 57 10.96 -6.58 -16.52
C PHE A 57 11.88 -7.81 -16.55
N MET A 58 11.44 -8.93 -15.97
CA MET A 58 12.20 -10.17 -15.92
C MET A 58 11.73 -11.15 -16.99
N GLU A 59 12.63 -12.04 -17.42
CA GLU A 59 12.24 -13.19 -18.24
C GLU A 59 11.25 -14.09 -17.50
N TYR A 60 10.34 -14.71 -18.25
CA TYR A 60 9.16 -15.38 -17.71
C TYR A 60 9.47 -16.46 -16.67
N ASP A 61 10.50 -17.28 -16.91
CA ASP A 61 10.88 -18.38 -16.01
C ASP A 61 11.48 -17.87 -14.69
N HIS A 62 12.19 -16.74 -14.74
CA HIS A 62 12.74 -16.09 -13.56
C HIS A 62 11.69 -15.26 -12.80
N ALA A 63 10.70 -14.71 -13.51
CA ALA A 63 9.62 -13.89 -12.94
C ALA A 63 8.65 -14.69 -12.05
N ARG A 64 8.35 -15.93 -12.42
CA ARG A 64 7.36 -16.80 -11.74
C ARG A 64 7.55 -16.89 -10.21
N PRO A 65 8.72 -17.28 -9.67
CA PRO A 65 8.90 -17.40 -8.22
C PRO A 65 8.71 -16.07 -7.48
N PHE A 66 9.19 -14.95 -8.04
CA PHE A 66 9.01 -13.63 -7.44
C PHE A 66 7.55 -13.16 -7.49
N ARG A 67 6.82 -13.52 -8.54
CA ARG A 67 5.38 -13.21 -8.65
C ARG A 67 4.57 -13.99 -7.61
N TYR A 68 4.87 -15.28 -7.41
CA TYR A 68 4.26 -16.06 -6.33
C TYR A 68 4.63 -15.53 -4.95
N LEU A 69 5.89 -15.14 -4.75
CA LEU A 69 6.33 -14.56 -3.49
C LEU A 69 5.60 -13.25 -3.20
N SER A 70 5.41 -12.39 -4.20
CA SER A 70 4.62 -11.17 -4.05
C SER A 70 3.18 -11.49 -3.66
N TYR A 71 2.51 -12.44 -4.33
CA TYR A 71 1.14 -12.85 -3.98
C TYR A 71 1.03 -13.36 -2.55
N LEU A 72 2.02 -14.11 -2.09
CA LEU A 72 2.07 -14.62 -0.72
C LEU A 72 2.22 -13.48 0.29
N ILE A 73 3.14 -12.55 0.05
CA ILE A 73 3.35 -11.39 0.94
C ILE A 73 2.09 -10.51 0.97
N THR A 74 1.45 -10.27 -0.17
CA THR A 74 0.20 -9.50 -0.22
C THR A 74 -0.94 -10.18 0.54
N PHE A 75 -1.09 -11.50 0.41
CA PHE A 75 -2.09 -12.24 1.17
C PHE A 75 -1.84 -12.13 2.67
N VAL A 76 -0.60 -12.37 3.11
CA VAL A 76 -0.21 -12.30 4.52
C VAL A 76 -0.42 -10.89 5.08
N GLY A 77 0.02 -9.85 4.36
CA GLY A 77 -0.14 -8.47 4.79
C GLY A 77 -1.61 -8.05 4.88
N LEU A 78 -2.45 -8.42 3.92
CA LEU A 78 -3.89 -8.11 3.97
C LEU A 78 -4.61 -8.89 5.09
N PHE A 79 -4.20 -10.13 5.33
CA PHE A 79 -4.71 -10.92 6.45
C PHE A 79 -4.38 -10.24 7.76
N PHE A 80 -3.11 -9.94 8.06
CA PHE A 80 -2.78 -9.30 9.34
C PHE A 80 -3.36 -7.89 9.45
N LEU A 81 -3.44 -7.13 8.35
CA LEU A 81 -4.08 -5.81 8.35
C LEU A 81 -5.57 -5.88 8.71
N SER A 82 -6.29 -6.97 8.39
CA SER A 82 -7.68 -7.13 8.83
C SER A 82 -7.80 -7.42 10.33
N TRP A 83 -6.75 -7.96 10.96
CA TRP A 83 -6.68 -8.19 12.41
C TRP A 83 -6.31 -6.94 13.21
N VAL A 84 -5.61 -5.98 12.60
CA VAL A 84 -5.16 -4.75 13.31
C VAL A 84 -6.33 -3.93 13.89
N ALA A 85 -7.53 -4.04 13.31
CA ALA A 85 -8.71 -3.32 13.78
C ALA A 85 -9.51 -4.06 14.87
N PHE A 86 -9.11 -5.28 15.25
CA PHE A 86 -9.86 -6.12 16.18
C PHE A 86 -9.08 -6.32 17.48
N GLU A 87 -9.74 -6.05 18.59
CA GLU A 87 -9.22 -6.32 19.93
C GLU A 87 -9.64 -7.74 20.33
N GLU A 88 -8.67 -8.64 20.55
CA GLU A 88 -8.92 -10.07 20.83
C GLU A 88 -9.56 -10.33 22.20
N ARG A 89 -9.58 -9.32 23.08
CA ARG A 89 -10.01 -9.41 24.48
C ARG A 89 -11.54 -9.55 24.57
N GLY A 90 -12.02 -10.77 24.34
CA GLY A 90 -13.44 -11.13 24.46
C GLY A 90 -13.92 -12.17 23.46
N PHE A 91 -13.08 -12.61 22.53
CA PHE A 91 -13.45 -13.65 21.59
C PHE A 91 -13.37 -15.05 22.22
N SER A 92 -14.38 -15.87 21.93
CA SER A 92 -14.28 -17.31 22.11
C SER A 92 -13.47 -17.92 20.96
N LEU A 93 -12.80 -19.05 21.22
CA LEU A 93 -11.99 -19.78 20.24
C LEU A 93 -12.76 -20.05 18.92
N PHE A 94 -14.06 -20.32 19.01
CA PHE A 94 -14.92 -20.49 17.82
C PHE A 94 -15.02 -19.21 16.98
N GLN A 95 -15.17 -18.05 17.62
CA GLN A 95 -15.27 -16.77 16.93
C GLN A 95 -13.93 -16.34 16.31
N GLU A 96 -12.80 -16.62 16.95
CA GLU A 96 -11.47 -16.40 16.38
C GLU A 96 -11.28 -17.21 15.08
N VAL A 97 -11.69 -18.47 15.07
CA VAL A 97 -11.61 -19.33 13.89
C VAL A 97 -12.51 -18.82 12.78
N VAL A 98 -13.76 -18.46 13.08
CA VAL A 98 -14.69 -17.89 12.09
C VAL A 98 -14.15 -16.58 11.53
N PHE A 99 -13.62 -15.70 12.38
CA PHE A 99 -13.05 -14.43 11.96
C PHE A 99 -11.79 -14.61 11.11
N SER A 100 -10.91 -15.56 11.47
CA SER A 100 -9.75 -15.95 10.66
C SER A 100 -10.16 -16.37 9.25
N LEU A 101 -11.23 -17.15 9.14
CA LEU A 101 -11.72 -17.69 7.88
C LEU A 101 -12.33 -16.59 7.01
N ILE A 102 -13.12 -15.69 7.60
CA ILE A 102 -13.67 -14.51 6.91
C ILE A 102 -12.53 -13.59 6.45
N SER A 103 -11.58 -13.29 7.32
CA SER A 103 -10.41 -12.46 7.02
C SER A 103 -9.58 -13.04 5.88
N SER A 104 -9.40 -14.36 5.85
CA SER A 104 -8.70 -15.04 4.75
C SER A 104 -9.41 -14.88 3.41
N LEU A 105 -10.75 -15.01 3.40
CA LEU A 105 -11.54 -14.82 2.18
C LEU A 105 -11.49 -13.37 1.70
N ILE A 106 -11.58 -12.40 2.61
CA ILE A 106 -11.46 -10.97 2.30
C ILE A 106 -10.06 -10.67 1.75
N ALA A 107 -9.00 -11.16 2.39
CA ALA A 107 -7.62 -10.97 1.95
C ALA A 107 -7.37 -11.53 0.54
N LEU A 108 -7.92 -12.72 0.22
CA LEU A 108 -7.86 -13.28 -1.13
C LEU A 108 -8.58 -12.38 -2.14
N GLY A 109 -9.81 -11.94 -1.82
CA GLY A 109 -10.60 -11.07 -2.70
C GLY A 109 -9.91 -9.74 -2.96
N LEU A 110 -9.43 -9.08 -1.91
CA LEU A 110 -8.72 -7.81 -2.00
C LEU A 110 -7.39 -7.96 -2.73
N GLY A 111 -6.63 -9.03 -2.49
CA GLY A 111 -5.39 -9.30 -3.21
C GLY A 111 -5.61 -9.42 -4.72
N VAL A 112 -6.59 -10.22 -5.14
CA VAL A 112 -6.93 -10.35 -6.58
C VAL A 112 -7.39 -9.01 -7.16
N TRP A 113 -8.22 -8.26 -6.43
CA TRP A 113 -8.68 -6.93 -6.86
C TRP A 113 -7.51 -5.96 -7.01
N MET A 114 -6.60 -5.93 -6.05
CA MET A 114 -5.39 -5.10 -6.03
C MET A 114 -4.50 -5.32 -7.24
N TYR A 115 -4.18 -6.56 -7.59
CA TYR A 115 -3.35 -6.84 -8.76
C TYR A 115 -4.07 -6.56 -10.07
N ARG A 116 -5.38 -6.83 -10.17
CA ARG A 116 -6.16 -6.44 -11.35
C ARG A 116 -6.25 -4.93 -11.51
N PHE A 117 -6.38 -4.21 -10.40
CA PHE A 117 -6.34 -2.76 -10.38
C PHE A 117 -4.96 -2.27 -10.83
N ALA A 118 -3.88 -2.81 -10.27
CA ALA A 118 -2.52 -2.47 -10.67
C ALA A 118 -2.27 -2.77 -12.16
N ASP A 119 -2.68 -3.92 -12.67
CA ASP A 119 -2.52 -4.26 -14.09
C ASP A 119 -3.31 -3.35 -15.02
N ARG A 120 -4.50 -2.89 -14.61
CA ARG A 120 -5.32 -2.01 -15.45
C ARG A 120 -4.87 -0.55 -15.39
N TYR A 121 -4.50 -0.07 -14.22
CA TYR A 121 -4.28 1.36 -13.96
C TYR A 121 -2.81 1.76 -13.87
N LEU A 122 -1.90 0.90 -13.36
CA LEU A 122 -0.47 1.21 -13.34
C LEU A 122 0.22 0.89 -14.67
N ALA A 123 -0.29 -0.07 -15.45
CA ALA A 123 0.26 -0.37 -16.77
C ALA A 123 -0.08 0.70 -17.81
N ARG A 124 -1.13 1.50 -17.57
CA ARG A 124 -1.48 2.67 -18.35
C ARG A 124 -0.94 3.89 -17.61
N GLY A 125 0.26 4.35 -17.96
CA GLY A 125 0.84 5.58 -17.39
C GLY A 125 -0.11 6.79 -17.38
N GLU A 126 -1.17 6.75 -18.21
CA GLU A 126 -2.34 7.62 -18.19
C GLU A 126 -2.94 7.88 -16.80
N PHE A 127 -3.05 6.89 -15.90
CA PHE A 127 -3.61 7.14 -14.56
C PHE A 127 -2.67 7.99 -13.70
N LEU A 128 -1.37 7.71 -13.75
CA LEU A 128 -0.36 8.49 -13.05
C LEU A 128 -0.30 9.92 -13.62
N LYS A 129 -0.34 10.05 -14.94
CA LYS A 129 -0.43 11.35 -15.65
C LYS A 129 -1.67 12.14 -15.23
N SER A 130 -2.83 11.49 -15.15
CA SER A 130 -4.08 12.13 -14.71
C SER A 130 -3.98 12.62 -13.26
N LYS A 131 -3.32 11.88 -12.37
CA LYS A 131 -3.12 12.30 -10.98
C LYS A 131 -2.08 13.41 -10.84
N ILE A 132 -1.00 13.37 -11.61
CA ILE A 132 0.00 14.45 -11.67
C ILE A 132 -0.65 15.72 -12.20
N ARG A 133 -1.39 15.65 -13.31
CA ARG A 133 -2.14 16.77 -13.88
C ARG A 133 -3.09 17.38 -12.84
N PHE A 134 -3.92 16.55 -12.21
CA PHE A 134 -4.83 17.03 -11.16
C PHE A 134 -4.11 17.76 -10.01
N LEU A 135 -2.94 17.28 -9.58
CA LEU A 135 -2.16 17.93 -8.53
C LEU A 135 -1.57 19.28 -8.99
N LEU A 136 -1.06 19.34 -10.22
CA LEU A 136 -0.51 20.58 -10.80
C LEU A 136 -1.61 21.61 -11.02
N ASP A 137 -2.74 21.21 -11.62
CA ASP A 137 -3.93 22.06 -11.82
C ASP A 137 -4.41 22.62 -10.47
N PHE A 138 -4.51 21.76 -9.45
CA PHE A 138 -4.93 22.18 -8.10
C PHE A 138 -3.97 23.20 -7.47
N ILE A 139 -2.65 22.98 -7.60
CA ILE A 139 -1.64 23.91 -7.07
C ILE A 139 -1.74 25.26 -7.79
N PHE A 140 -1.91 25.25 -9.12
CA PHE A 140 -1.98 26.46 -9.92
C PHE A 140 -3.26 27.24 -9.69
N ASP A 141 -4.44 26.58 -9.73
CA ASP A 141 -5.71 27.22 -9.43
C ASP A 141 -5.68 27.86 -8.03
N THR A 142 -5.09 27.17 -7.05
CA THR A 142 -4.88 27.72 -5.69
C THR A 142 -3.92 28.91 -5.69
N ALA A 143 -2.87 28.90 -6.53
CA ALA A 143 -1.90 29.98 -6.63
C ALA A 143 -2.49 31.24 -7.31
N VAL A 144 -3.33 31.04 -8.32
CA VAL A 144 -4.09 32.09 -9.01
C VAL A 144 -5.15 32.69 -8.07
N GLU A 145 -5.93 31.86 -7.36
CA GLU A 145 -6.93 32.34 -6.40
C GLU A 145 -6.31 33.19 -5.28
N LYS A 146 -5.09 32.84 -4.86
CA LYS A 146 -4.33 33.60 -3.85
C LYS A 146 -3.56 34.80 -4.41
N GLY A 147 -3.60 35.04 -5.72
CA GLY A 147 -2.95 36.17 -6.38
C GLY A 147 -1.43 36.06 -6.47
N TYR A 148 -0.86 34.86 -6.33
CA TYR A 148 0.57 34.62 -6.50
C TYR A 148 0.99 34.59 -7.98
N ILE A 149 0.05 34.28 -8.88
CA ILE A 149 0.24 34.20 -10.32
C ILE A 149 -0.91 34.98 -11.00
N LYS A 150 -0.61 35.66 -12.11
CA LYS A 150 -1.61 36.38 -12.91
C LYS A 150 -2.39 35.40 -13.78
N ASP A 151 -3.70 35.61 -13.91
CA ASP A 151 -4.59 34.82 -14.79
C ASP A 151 -4.10 34.74 -16.24
N GLU A 152 -3.39 35.77 -16.71
CA GLU A 152 -2.84 35.84 -18.08
C GLU A 152 -1.80 34.75 -18.38
N LEU A 153 -1.22 34.14 -17.34
CA LEU A 153 -0.20 33.08 -17.47
C LEU A 153 -0.81 31.67 -17.51
N ARG A 154 -2.14 31.55 -17.54
CA ARG A 154 -2.82 30.25 -17.49
C ARG A 154 -2.55 29.41 -18.72
N ASP A 155 -2.60 30.01 -19.91
CA ASP A 155 -2.36 29.30 -21.17
C ASP A 155 -0.91 28.80 -21.28
N GLU A 156 0.06 29.60 -20.79
CA GLU A 156 1.48 29.23 -20.75
C GLU A 156 1.73 28.07 -19.77
N TYR A 157 1.01 28.05 -18.64
CA TYR A 157 1.09 26.97 -17.66
C TYR A 157 0.47 25.64 -18.14
N ASP A 158 -0.63 25.70 -18.89
CA ASP A 158 -1.22 24.52 -19.51
C ASP A 158 -0.26 23.89 -20.54
N GLU A 159 0.45 24.73 -21.31
CA GLU A 159 1.51 24.30 -22.24
C GLU A 159 2.68 23.63 -21.49
N ASP A 160 3.17 24.23 -20.40
CA ASP A 160 4.23 23.69 -19.56
C ASP A 160 3.84 22.34 -18.93
N ILE A 161 2.61 22.20 -18.43
CA ILE A 161 2.10 20.92 -17.91
C ILE A 161 2.08 19.87 -19.01
N GLU A 162 1.63 20.21 -20.21
CA GLU A 162 1.56 19.29 -21.33
C GLU A 162 2.95 18.80 -21.74
N GLU A 163 3.95 19.70 -21.78
CA GLU A 163 5.35 19.34 -22.01
C GLU A 163 5.90 18.37 -20.94
N VAL A 164 5.66 18.65 -19.65
CA VAL A 164 6.06 17.77 -18.54
C VAL A 164 5.39 16.39 -18.66
N LEU A 165 4.11 16.35 -19.05
CA LEU A 165 3.39 15.10 -19.24
C LEU A 165 3.86 14.31 -20.47
N GLU A 166 4.30 14.99 -21.53
CA GLU A 166 4.92 14.36 -22.70
C GLU A 166 6.28 13.75 -22.37
N GLN A 167 7.11 14.44 -21.57
CA GLN A 167 8.40 13.89 -21.12
C GLN A 167 8.23 12.58 -20.33
N LEU A 168 7.12 12.42 -19.60
CA LEU A 168 6.76 11.17 -18.90
C LEU A 168 6.38 9.99 -19.82
N ASN A 169 6.35 10.15 -21.15
CA ASN A 169 6.15 9.05 -22.12
C ASN A 169 7.47 8.44 -22.65
N THR A 170 8.63 9.04 -22.35
CA THR A 170 9.95 8.60 -22.84
C THR A 170 10.64 7.70 -21.82
#